data_AF-A0A316RPD0-F1
#
_entry.id   AF-A0A316RPD0-F1
#
_cell.length_a   1.000
_cell.length_b   1.000
_cell.length_c   1.000
_cell.angle_alpha   90.00
_cell.angle_beta   90.00
_cell.angle_gamma   90.00
#
_symmetry.space_group_name_H-M   'P 1'
#
loop_
_entity.id
_entity.type
_entity.pdbx_description
1 polymer ?
#
loop_
_entity_poly.entity_id
_entity_poly.type
_entity_poly.pdbx_seq_one_letter_code
_entity_poly.pdbx_strand_id
1 'polypeptide(L)'
;VVIGVLLGGLGLYQPLIDFAGAGATVPLTGFGATIARGVRDAVREYGFMGILLGPLTASAAGITAAILAGLIVSLGFRSGDKS
;
A
#
# COMPACT_ATOMS: atom_id res chain seq x y z
N VAL A 1 -4.56 -5.32 6.97
CA VAL A 1 -5.10 -4.07 6.39
C VAL A 1 -5.85 -3.22 7.41
N VAL A 2 -6.99 -3.68 7.96
CA VAL A 2 -7.86 -2.88 8.86
C VAL A 2 -7.16 -2.34 10.10
N ILE A 3 -6.36 -3.16 10.80
CA ILE A 3 -5.59 -2.75 11.98
C ILE A 3 -4.57 -1.65 11.66
N GLY A 4 -3.90 -1.73 10.50
CA GLY A 4 -2.95 -0.71 10.06
C GLY A 4 -3.61 0.63 9.76
N VAL A 5 -4.84 0.61 9.22
CA VAL A 5 -5.65 1.82 8.99
C VAL A 5 -6.06 2.46 10.33
N LEU A 6 -6.53 1.66 11.29
CA LEU A 6 -6.91 2.16 12.62
C LEU A 6 -5.72 2.77 13.37
N LEU A 7 -4.59 2.07 13.40
CA LEU A 7 -3.36 2.57 14.02
C LEU A 7 -2.81 3.81 13.28
N GLY A 8 -2.95 3.86 11.95
CA GLY A 8 -2.59 5.03 11.15
C GLY A 8 -3.46 6.25 11.44
N GLY A 9 -4.78 6.06 11.58
CA GLY A 9 -5.73 7.11 11.94
C GLY A 9 -5.53 7.65 13.35
N LEU A 10 -5.12 6.80 14.30
CA LEU A 10 -4.78 7.18 15.67
C LEU A 10 -3.36 7.76 15.82
N GLY A 11 -2.57 7.84 14.76
CA GLY A 11 -1.18 8.33 14.77
C GLY A 11 -0.16 7.36 15.39
N LEU A 12 -0.61 6.23 15.93
CA LEU A 12 0.22 5.20 16.58
C LEU A 12 1.03 4.35 15.59
N TYR A 13 0.75 4.44 14.29
CA TYR A 13 1.50 3.69 13.28
C TYR A 13 2.88 4.29 13.00
N GLN A 14 3.11 5.59 13.23
CA GLN A 14 4.46 6.16 13.08
C GLN A 14 5.48 5.57 14.05
N PRO A 15 5.22 5.52 15.36
CA PRO A 15 6.16 4.87 16.28
C PRO A 15 6.33 3.37 15.98
N LEU A 16 5.32 2.72 15.39
CA LEU A 16 5.44 1.33 14.93
C LEU A 16 6.34 1.18 13.70
N ILE A 17 6.28 2.14 12.75
CA ILE A 17 7.19 2.22 11.61
C ILE A 17 8.62 2.53 12.08
N ASP A 18 8.78 3.48 13.01
CA ASP A 18 10.09 3.87 13.54
C ASP A 18 10.74 2.74 14.36
N PHE A 19 9.93 1.90 15.02
CA PHE A 19 10.40 0.76 15.80
C PHE A 19 10.70 -0.50 14.95
N ALA A 20 9.82 -0.85 14.01
CA ALA A 20 9.94 -2.08 13.20
C ALA A 20 10.58 -1.85 11.81
N GLY A 21 10.87 -0.59 11.46
CA GLY A 21 11.52 -0.20 10.21
C GLY A 21 10.79 -0.72 8.97
N ALA A 22 11.56 -1.27 8.02
CA ALA A 22 11.03 -1.88 6.80
C ALA A 22 10.05 -3.04 7.08
N GLY A 23 10.13 -3.68 8.25
CA GLY A 23 9.24 -4.77 8.63
C GLY A 23 7.79 -4.36 8.87
N ALA A 24 7.51 -3.09 9.20
CA ALA A 24 6.13 -2.58 9.35
C ALA A 24 5.56 -1.99 8.06
N THR A 25 6.39 -1.66 7.07
CA THR A 25 5.96 -1.06 5.81
C THR A 25 5.75 -2.10 4.70
N VAL A 26 6.42 -3.25 4.78
CA VAL A 26 6.30 -4.38 3.83
C VAL A 26 4.98 -5.19 3.96
N PRO A 27 4.38 -5.40 5.15
CA PRO A 27 3.13 -6.17 5.29
C PRO A 27 1.87 -5.40 4.85
N LEU A 28 0.76 -6.12 4.65
CA LEU A 28 -0.57 -5.57 4.32
C LEU A 28 -1.10 -4.48 5.29
N THR A 29 -0.52 -4.33 6.47
CA THR A 29 -0.82 -3.21 7.40
C THR A 29 -0.15 -1.92 6.97
N GLY A 30 1.08 -1.98 6.44
CA GLY A 30 1.80 -0.84 5.87
C GLY A 30 1.08 -0.29 4.65
N PHE A 31 0.59 -1.19 3.79
CA PHE A 31 -0.27 -0.82 2.65
C PHE A 31 -1.53 -0.04 3.09
N GLY A 32 -2.22 -0.51 4.13
CA GLY A 32 -3.39 0.17 4.68
C GLY A 32 -3.07 1.57 5.25
N ALA A 33 -1.95 1.71 5.96
CA ALA A 33 -1.51 3.00 6.49
C ALA A 33 -1.14 3.99 5.38
N THR A 34 -0.50 3.52 4.30
CA THR A 34 -0.17 4.33 3.11
C THR A 34 -1.43 4.82 2.39
N ILE A 35 -2.44 3.95 2.21
CA ILE A 35 -3.74 4.35 1.66
C ILE A 35 -4.42 5.39 2.54
N ALA A 36 -4.46 5.18 3.86
CA ALA A 36 -5.12 6.11 4.79
C ALA A 36 -4.47 7.51 4.74
N ARG A 37 -3.15 7.58 4.64
CA ARG A 37 -2.44 8.86 4.44
C ARG A 37 -2.72 9.47 3.07
N GLY A 38 -2.65 8.67 2.01
CA GLY A 38 -2.95 9.10 0.64
C GLY A 38 -4.35 9.68 0.48
N VAL A 39 -5.36 9.04 1.07
CA VAL A 39 -6.74 9.58 1.15
C VAL A 39 -6.75 10.91 1.87
N ARG A 40 -6.12 10.99 3.05
CA ARG A 40 -6.14 12.21 3.87
C ARG A 40 -5.54 13.40 3.11
N ASP A 41 -4.42 13.18 2.43
CA ASP A 41 -3.70 14.22 1.72
C ASP A 41 -4.43 14.60 0.42
N ALA A 42 -4.95 13.63 -0.33
CA ALA A 42 -5.74 13.89 -1.52
C ALA A 42 -7.08 14.56 -1.22
N VAL A 43 -7.74 14.27 -0.08
CA VAL A 43 -8.97 14.97 0.33
C VAL A 43 -8.69 16.42 0.67
N ARG A 44 -7.52 16.73 1.24
CA ARG A 44 -7.10 18.11 1.51
C ARG A 44 -6.85 18.89 0.22
N GLU A 45 -6.39 18.23 -0.84
CA GLU A 45 -6.03 18.87 -2.11
C GLU A 45 -7.20 18.92 -3.11
N TYR A 46 -7.94 17.81 -3.25
CA TYR A 46 -8.98 17.62 -4.27
C TYR A 46 -10.41 17.57 -3.70
N GLY A 47 -10.58 17.83 -2.39
CA GLY A 47 -11.88 17.78 -1.73
C GLY A 47 -12.50 16.37 -1.77
N PHE A 48 -13.80 16.27 -2.09
CA PHE A 48 -14.51 14.98 -2.12
C PHE A 48 -13.90 13.98 -3.11
N MET A 49 -13.36 14.45 -4.26
CA MET A 49 -12.69 13.58 -5.23
C MET A 49 -11.42 12.92 -4.68
N GLY A 50 -10.82 13.53 -3.65
CA GLY A 50 -9.64 12.99 -2.96
C GLY A 50 -9.87 11.64 -2.30
N ILE A 51 -11.13 11.29 -1.96
CA ILE A 51 -11.47 9.98 -1.37
C ILE A 51 -11.14 8.84 -2.34
N LEU A 52 -11.36 9.05 -3.64
CA LEU A 52 -11.10 8.06 -4.68
C LEU A 52 -9.69 8.19 -5.27
N LEU A 53 -9.21 9.43 -5.44
CA LEU A 53 -7.89 9.68 -6.01
C LEU A 53 -6.75 9.25 -5.08
N GLY A 54 -6.88 9.53 -3.78
CA GLY A 54 -5.83 9.27 -2.79
C GLY A 54 -5.38 7.81 -2.66
N PRO A 55 -6.30 6.84 -2.50
CA PRO A 55 -5.94 5.41 -2.49
C PRO A 55 -5.26 4.98 -3.79
N LEU A 56 -5.78 5.44 -4.93
CA LEU A 56 -5.31 5.02 -6.25
C LEU A 56 -3.87 5.50 -6.48
N THR A 57 -3.58 6.77 -6.21
CA THR A 57 -2.22 7.32 -6.36
C THR A 57 -1.26 6.78 -5.31
N ALA A 58 -1.67 6.66 -4.05
CA ALA A 58 -0.81 6.14 -2.98
C ALA A 58 -0.44 4.65 -3.16
N SER A 59 -1.28 3.88 -3.85
CA SER A 59 -1.05 2.44 -4.11
C SER A 59 -0.37 2.15 -5.45
N ALA A 60 -0.36 3.11 -6.37
CA ALA A 60 -0.01 2.91 -7.78
C ALA A 60 1.40 2.30 -7.97
N ALA A 61 2.38 2.79 -7.23
CA ALA A 61 3.76 2.32 -7.32
C ALA A 61 3.89 0.85 -6.88
N GLY A 62 3.23 0.47 -5.77
CA GLY A 62 3.26 -0.90 -5.26
C GLY A 62 2.57 -1.89 -6.18
N ILE A 63 1.41 -1.52 -6.73
CA ILE A 63 0.68 -2.36 -7.69
C ILE A 63 1.47 -2.51 -8.99
N THR A 64 2.02 -1.42 -9.52
CA THR A 64 2.87 -1.45 -10.73
C THR A 64 4.09 -2.34 -10.51
N ALA A 65 4.78 -2.21 -9.39
CA ALA A 65 5.92 -3.05 -9.06
C ALA A 65 5.54 -4.53 -8.97
N ALA A 66 4.39 -4.86 -8.38
CA ALA A 66 3.89 -6.23 -8.31
C ALA A 66 3.58 -6.81 -9.69
N ILE A 67 2.95 -6.03 -10.58
CA ILE A 67 2.65 -6.44 -11.96
C ILE A 67 3.94 -6.68 -12.74
N LEU A 68 4.91 -5.76 -12.66
CA LEU A 68 6.19 -5.90 -13.35
C LEU A 68 6.99 -7.09 -12.83
N ALA A 69 7.04 -7.29 -11.51
CA ALA A 69 7.69 -8.46 -10.93
C ALA A 69 7.03 -9.76 -11.40
N GLY A 70 5.70 -9.82 -11.40
CA GLY A 70 4.95 -10.96 -11.93
C GLY A 70 5.24 -11.22 -13.40
N LEU A 71 5.32 -10.17 -14.23
CA LEU A 71 5.68 -10.27 -15.64
C LEU A 71 7.10 -10.81 -15.83
N ILE A 72 8.10 -10.26 -15.12
CA ILE A 72 9.49 -10.72 -15.19
C ILE A 72 9.59 -12.20 -14.82
N VAL A 73 8.93 -12.61 -13.73
CA VAL A 73 8.89 -14.01 -13.31
C VAL A 73 8.21 -14.88 -14.37
N SER A 74 7.11 -14.44 -14.97
CA SER A 74 6.40 -15.20 -16.03
C SER A 74 7.21 -15.38 -17.31
N LEU A 75 8.14 -14.45 -17.61
CA LEU A 75 9.04 -14.55 -18.75
C LEU A 75 10.19 -15.55 -18.49
N GLY A 76 10.69 -15.60 -17.26
CA GLY A 76 11.77 -16.52 -16.85
C GLY A 76 11.30 -17.91 -16.42
N PHE A 77 10.04 -18.04 -16.00
CA PHE A 77 9.46 -19.28 -15.49
C PHE A 77 8.11 -19.53 -16.16
N ARG A 78 7.99 -20.67 -16.84
CA ARG A 78 6.71 -21.15 -17.35
C ARG A 78 5.80 -21.46 -16.18
N SER A 79 4.52 -21.08 -16.26
CA SER A 79 3.52 -21.52 -15.28
C SER A 79 3.55 -23.04 -15.20
N GLY A 80 3.97 -23.58 -14.05
CA GLY A 80 3.98 -25.01 -13.81
C GLY A 80 2.57 -25.56 -13.95
N ASP A 81 2.38 -26.46 -14.90
CA ASP A 81 1.09 -27.11 -15.11
C ASP A 81 0.75 -27.91 -13.84
N LYS A 82 -0.43 -27.66 -13.28
CA LYS A 82 -0.91 -28.40 -12.11
C LYS A 82 -1.52 -29.72 -12.62
N SER A 83 -0.66 -30.68 -12.98
CA SER A 83 -1.03 -32.11 -13.04
C SER A 83 -0.52 -32.84 -11.81
#